data_AF-A0A6P8ZCZ2-F1
#
_entry.id   AF-A0A6P8ZCZ2-F1
#
_cell.length_a   1.000
_cell.length_b   1.000
_cell.length_c   1.000
_cell.angle_alpha   90.00
_cell.angle_beta   90.00
_cell.angle_gamma   90.00
#
_symmetry.space_group_name_H-M   'P 1'
#
loop_
_entity.id
_entity.type
_entity.pdbx_description
1 polymer ?
#
loop_
_entity_poly.entity_id
_entity_poly.type
_entity_poly.pdbx_seq_one_letter_code
_entity_poly.pdbx_strand_id
1 'polypeptide(L)'
;MILMPNFGVVVAGPPRTVHLLNNSEQPATVFSILESGQKQVPLVSDPLFMDLMKKLASVYTGKQQTRMEAKGPRFEVADFLVKLGTVTMNQNFKGVLVEVEYRPCVVPAYCWELIREFMQGFLGTCAPAQAPVYLQNRMQEIYQPLDTIQQYLEQFREYRKAVTVR
;
A
#
# COMPACT_ATOMS: atom_id res chain seq x y z
N MET A 1 -5.35 3.92 -6.84
CA MET A 1 -4.19 4.85 -6.89
C MET A 1 -3.98 5.38 -5.48
N ILE A 2 -2.79 5.19 -4.90
CA ILE A 2 -2.59 5.28 -3.44
C ILE A 2 -1.61 6.39 -3.09
N LEU A 3 -2.01 7.22 -2.13
CA LEU A 3 -1.19 8.26 -1.54
C LEU A 3 -0.95 7.94 -0.06
N MET A 4 0.31 7.91 0.35
CA MET A 4 0.74 7.60 1.72
C MET A 4 1.56 8.75 2.32
N PRO A 5 0.92 9.66 3.06
CA PRO A 5 1.62 10.52 4.02
C PRO A 5 2.04 9.74 5.27
N ASN A 6 3.28 9.97 5.73
CA ASN A 6 3.80 9.37 6.97
C ASN A 6 3.75 10.34 8.13
N PHE A 7 3.30 9.87 9.28
CA PHE A 7 3.34 10.61 10.55
C PHE A 7 4.11 9.79 11.59
N GLY A 8 5.27 10.29 12.03
CA GLY A 8 6.04 9.64 13.09
C GLY A 8 5.63 10.18 14.46
N VAL A 9 5.78 9.38 15.53
CA VAL A 9 5.79 9.90 16.91
C VAL A 9 7.23 10.02 17.38
N VAL A 10 7.58 11.10 18.06
CA VAL A 10 8.81 11.16 18.86
C VAL A 10 8.43 10.72 20.28
N VAL A 11 8.78 9.47 20.65
CA VAL A 11 8.55 8.93 22.01
C VAL A 11 9.89 8.62 22.65
N ALA A 12 10.00 8.80 23.97
CA ALA A 12 11.13 8.38 24.82
C ALA A 12 11.26 6.84 24.98
N GLY A 13 10.90 6.07 23.95
CA GLY A 13 10.93 4.60 23.90
C GLY A 13 11.14 4.12 22.45
N PRO A 14 10.92 2.83 22.12
CA PRO A 14 11.11 2.33 20.75
C PRO A 14 10.31 3.17 19.74
N PRO A 15 10.87 3.48 18.56
CA PRO A 15 10.22 4.37 17.60
C PRO A 15 8.86 3.81 17.20
N ARG A 16 7.81 4.61 17.41
CA ARG A 16 6.45 4.32 16.94
C ARG A 16 6.14 5.18 15.73
N THR A 17 5.68 4.55 14.67
CA THR A 17 5.35 5.24 13.42
C THR A 17 3.91 4.95 13.05
N VAL A 18 3.16 5.97 12.66
CA VAL A 18 1.81 5.85 12.13
C VAL A 18 1.84 6.18 10.64
N HIS A 19 1.54 5.18 9.83
CA HIS A 19 1.36 5.35 8.40
C HIS A 19 -0.10 5.69 8.14
N LEU A 20 -0.38 6.80 7.47
CA LEU A 20 -1.73 7.12 6.99
C LEU A 20 -1.74 6.91 5.48
N LEU A 21 -2.67 6.12 4.99
CA LEU A 21 -2.80 5.78 3.57
C LEU A 21 -4.21 6.12 3.10
N ASN A 22 -4.28 6.81 1.96
CA ASN A 22 -5.51 7.09 1.24
C ASN A 22 -5.51 6.29 -0.06
N ASN A 23 -6.63 5.64 -0.36
CA ASN A 23 -6.86 4.95 -1.61
C ASN A 23 -7.99 5.62 -2.38
N SER A 24 -7.76 5.89 -3.67
CA SER A 24 -8.78 6.44 -4.55
C SER A 24 -10.05 5.57 -4.66
N GLU A 25 -9.95 4.25 -4.44
CA GLU A 25 -11.11 3.36 -4.46
C GLU A 25 -11.96 3.46 -3.17
N GLN A 26 -11.40 3.98 -2.08
CA GLN A 26 -12.11 4.21 -0.81
C GLN A 26 -11.87 5.66 -0.35
N PRO A 27 -12.40 6.66 -1.07
CA PRO A 27 -12.11 8.07 -0.79
C PRO A 27 -12.64 8.56 0.56
N ALA A 28 -13.65 7.88 1.11
CA ALA A 28 -14.21 8.17 2.44
C ALA A 28 -13.50 7.41 3.57
N THR A 29 -12.37 6.75 3.28
CA THR A 29 -11.65 5.89 4.22
C THR A 29 -10.18 6.27 4.31
N VAL A 30 -9.70 6.40 5.53
CA VAL A 30 -8.27 6.52 5.86
C VAL A 30 -7.83 5.23 6.52
N PHE A 31 -6.81 4.61 5.94
CA PHE A 31 -6.18 3.45 6.53
C PHE A 31 -4.96 3.88 7.32
N SER A 32 -4.93 3.53 8.59
CA SER A 32 -3.87 3.88 9.51
C SER A 32 -3.15 2.62 9.98
N ILE A 33 -1.84 2.55 9.87
CA ILE A 33 -1.05 1.40 10.35
C ILE A 33 -0.06 1.91 11.38
N LEU A 34 -0.30 1.53 12.64
CA LEU A 34 0.61 1.81 13.74
C LEU A 34 1.66 0.71 13.83
N GLU A 35 2.92 1.10 13.72
CA GLU A 35 4.07 0.21 13.89
C GLU A 35 4.75 0.46 15.24
N SER A 36 4.99 -0.64 15.96
CA SER A 36 5.75 -0.64 17.21
C SER A 36 6.60 -1.91 17.28
N GLY A 37 7.86 -1.81 16.83
CA GLY A 37 8.75 -2.96 16.69
C GLY A 37 8.25 -3.91 15.59
N GLN A 38 8.05 -5.19 15.90
CA GLN A 38 7.52 -6.18 14.95
C GLN A 38 5.98 -6.22 14.88
N LYS A 39 5.28 -5.47 15.73
CA LYS A 39 3.81 -5.45 15.74
C LYS A 39 3.30 -4.32 14.85
N GLN A 40 2.37 -4.67 13.96
CA GLN A 40 1.57 -3.73 13.18
C GLN A 40 0.12 -3.83 13.63
N VAL A 41 -0.49 -2.67 13.92
CA VAL A 41 -1.90 -2.57 14.27
C VAL A 41 -2.59 -1.71 13.21
N PRO A 42 -3.42 -2.32 12.34
CA PRO A 42 -4.22 -1.56 11.39
C PRO A 42 -5.44 -0.94 12.08
N LEU A 43 -5.81 0.25 11.65
CA LEU A 43 -7.00 0.99 12.05
C LEU A 43 -7.63 1.57 10.78
N VAL A 44 -8.93 1.35 10.61
CA VAL A 44 -9.72 1.95 9.53
C VAL A 44 -10.56 3.06 10.13
N SER A 45 -10.46 4.26 9.55
CA SER A 45 -11.08 5.48 10.09
C SER A 45 -11.62 6.35 8.96
N ASP A 46 -12.40 7.35 9.30
CA ASP A 46 -12.86 8.37 8.37
C ASP A 46 -11.77 9.44 8.08
N PRO A 47 -11.99 10.35 7.11
CA PRO A 47 -11.04 11.41 6.79
C PRO A 47 -10.75 12.41 7.92
N LEU A 48 -11.64 12.55 8.92
CA LEU A 48 -11.43 13.45 10.06
C LEU A 48 -10.26 12.99 10.91
N PHE A 49 -9.92 11.69 10.88
CA PHE A 49 -8.73 11.20 11.57
C PHE A 49 -7.44 11.84 11.06
N MET A 50 -7.28 12.07 9.76
CA MET A 50 -6.11 12.80 9.24
C MET A 50 -6.04 14.23 9.78
N ASP A 51 -7.18 14.90 9.91
CA ASP A 51 -7.22 16.27 10.45
C ASP A 51 -6.94 16.30 11.95
N LEU A 52 -7.40 15.28 12.69
CA LEU A 52 -7.00 15.05 14.08
C LEU A 52 -5.48 14.89 14.19
N MET A 53 -4.87 14.06 13.34
CA MET A 53 -3.43 13.82 13.36
C MET A 53 -2.61 15.10 13.12
N LYS A 54 -3.10 16.03 12.29
CA LYS A 54 -2.49 17.36 12.11
C LYS A 54 -2.56 18.21 13.39
N LYS A 55 -3.66 18.11 14.15
CA LYS A 55 -3.80 18.82 15.44
C LYS A 55 -2.92 18.23 16.54
N LEU A 56 -2.58 16.95 16.44
CA LEU A 56 -1.68 16.25 17.36
C LEU A 56 -0.20 16.42 17.01
N ALA A 57 0.16 17.42 16.20
CA ALA A 57 1.54 17.66 15.75
C ALA A 57 2.56 17.88 16.88
N SER A 58 2.11 18.27 18.08
CA SER A 58 2.97 18.37 19.27
C SER A 58 3.44 17.01 19.81
N VAL A 59 2.71 15.94 19.49
CA VAL A 59 3.02 14.56 19.89
C VAL A 59 3.56 13.77 18.69
N TYR A 60 2.93 13.95 17.52
CA TYR A 60 3.31 13.31 16.27
C TYR A 60 4.11 14.28 15.39
N THR A 61 5.40 14.03 15.23
CA THR A 61 6.20 14.75 14.23
C THR A 61 5.91 14.21 12.83
N GLY A 62 5.22 15.00 12.01
CA GLY A 62 5.07 14.70 10.59
C GLY A 62 6.43 14.75 9.88
N LYS A 63 6.92 13.60 9.39
CA LYS A 63 8.15 13.54 8.59
C LYS A 63 7.79 13.76 7.12
N GLN A 64 7.62 15.04 6.74
CA GLN A 64 7.26 15.46 5.38
C GLN A 64 8.15 14.80 4.31
N GLN A 65 9.41 14.55 4.65
CA GLN A 65 10.45 13.90 3.85
C GLN A 65 10.23 12.39 3.57
N THR A 66 9.12 11.80 3.98
CA THR A 66 8.83 10.37 3.76
C THR A 66 7.48 10.12 3.08
N ARG A 67 6.87 11.17 2.52
CA ARG A 67 5.61 11.05 1.76
C ARG A 67 5.88 10.27 0.48
N MET A 68 5.14 9.17 0.31
CA MET A 68 5.17 8.36 -0.89
C MET A 68 3.82 8.36 -1.57
N GLU A 69 3.84 8.28 -2.89
CA GLU A 69 2.64 8.36 -3.70
C GLU A 69 2.82 7.47 -4.94
N ALA A 70 1.81 6.66 -5.24
CA ALA A 70 1.70 5.89 -6.47
C ALA A 70 0.55 6.47 -7.29
N LYS A 71 0.88 7.12 -8.41
CA LYS A 71 -0.08 7.81 -9.29
C LYS A 71 -0.08 7.30 -10.72
N GLY A 72 -1.25 6.98 -11.28
CA GLY A 72 -1.41 6.77 -12.71
C GLY A 72 -2.74 6.14 -13.11
N PRO A 73 -2.88 5.72 -14.37
CA PRO A 73 -4.15 5.33 -14.96
C PRO A 73 -4.72 4.02 -14.39
N ARG A 74 -6.05 3.91 -14.49
CA ARG A 74 -6.86 2.74 -14.14
C ARG A 74 -7.53 2.21 -15.41
N PHE A 75 -7.35 0.92 -15.67
CA PHE A 75 -7.90 0.21 -16.82
C PHE A 75 -8.82 -0.91 -16.35
N GLU A 76 -9.87 -1.18 -17.12
CA GLU A 76 -10.70 -2.37 -16.98
C GLU A 76 -10.54 -3.23 -18.22
N VAL A 77 -10.20 -4.50 -18.03
CA VAL A 77 -10.03 -5.48 -19.10
C VAL A 77 -10.84 -6.71 -18.69
N ALA A 78 -12.04 -6.85 -19.25
CA ALA A 78 -13.03 -7.85 -18.84
C ALA A 78 -13.25 -7.83 -17.31
N ASP A 79 -12.94 -8.94 -16.63
CA ASP A 79 -13.11 -9.11 -15.18
C ASP A 79 -11.97 -8.53 -14.34
N PHE A 80 -10.90 -8.06 -15.00
CA PHE A 80 -9.72 -7.50 -14.35
C PHE A 80 -9.75 -5.98 -14.30
N LEU A 81 -9.21 -5.46 -13.22
CA LEU A 81 -8.90 -4.06 -13.03
C LEU A 81 -7.38 -3.95 -12.88
N VAL A 82 -6.76 -3.14 -13.75
CA VAL A 82 -5.31 -2.92 -13.76
C VAL A 82 -5.01 -1.46 -13.50
N LYS A 83 -4.13 -1.15 -12.55
CA LYS A 83 -3.64 0.21 -12.31
C LYS A 83 -2.13 0.26 -12.52
N LEU A 84 -1.69 1.25 -13.28
CA LEU A 84 -0.27 1.55 -13.47
C LEU A 84 0.07 2.80 -12.67
N GLY A 85 0.85 2.65 -11.61
CA GLY A 85 1.20 3.73 -10.69
C GLY A 85 2.67 4.13 -10.79
N THR A 86 2.95 5.36 -11.19
CA THR A 86 4.26 5.99 -11.00
C THR A 86 4.47 6.26 -9.51
N VAL A 87 5.47 5.62 -8.92
CA VAL A 87 5.83 5.79 -7.51
C VAL A 87 6.79 6.97 -7.38
N THR A 88 6.44 7.91 -6.51
CA THR A 88 7.27 9.06 -6.15
C THR A 88 7.46 9.15 -4.65
N MET A 89 8.61 9.67 -4.22
CA MET A 89 8.90 10.00 -2.82
C MET A 89 9.38 11.45 -2.76
N ASN A 90 8.62 12.30 -2.07
CA ASN A 90 8.81 13.76 -2.11
C ASN A 90 8.97 14.28 -3.55
N GLN A 91 8.08 13.86 -4.44
CA GLN A 91 8.08 14.21 -5.87
C GLN A 91 9.23 13.64 -6.71
N ASN A 92 10.20 12.93 -6.11
CA ASN A 92 11.23 12.22 -6.86
C ASN A 92 10.73 10.86 -7.32
N PHE A 93 10.90 10.55 -8.60
CA PHE A 93 10.57 9.24 -9.17
C PHE A 93 11.34 8.12 -8.47
N LYS A 94 10.64 7.01 -8.17
CA LYS A 94 11.20 5.80 -7.57
C LYS A 94 10.96 4.54 -8.38
N GLY A 95 9.91 4.50 -9.19
CA GLY A 95 9.61 3.34 -10.04
C GLY A 95 8.18 3.31 -10.53
N VAL A 96 7.79 2.16 -11.08
CA VAL A 96 6.44 1.87 -11.56
C VAL A 96 5.89 0.69 -10.77
N LEU A 97 4.68 0.85 -10.24
CA LEU A 97 3.91 -0.18 -9.54
C LEU A 97 2.75 -0.61 -10.43
N VAL A 98 2.50 -1.91 -10.47
CA VAL A 98 1.35 -2.49 -11.17
C VAL A 98 0.45 -3.13 -10.12
N GLU A 99 -0.81 -2.71 -10.08
CA GLU A 99 -1.86 -3.32 -9.26
C GLU A 99 -2.80 -4.07 -10.20
N VAL A 100 -3.07 -5.34 -9.89
CA VAL A 100 -4.01 -6.18 -10.63
C VAL A 100 -5.03 -6.74 -9.64
N GLU A 101 -6.31 -6.53 -9.94
CA GLU A 101 -7.43 -7.00 -9.15
C GLU A 101 -8.37 -7.82 -10.06
N TYR A 102 -8.74 -9.02 -9.61
CA TYR A 102 -9.78 -9.83 -10.24
C TYR A 102 -11.09 -9.67 -9.47
N ARG A 103 -12.07 -8.98 -10.07
CA ARG A 103 -13.29 -8.56 -9.35
C ARG A 103 -14.27 -9.69 -9.00
N PRO A 104 -14.42 -10.77 -9.81
CA PRO A 104 -15.42 -11.81 -9.52
C PRO A 104 -15.15 -12.69 -8.29
N CYS A 105 -13.93 -12.67 -7.73
CA CYS A 105 -13.57 -13.51 -6.60
C CYS A 105 -12.80 -12.73 -5.53
N VAL A 106 -13.29 -12.79 -4.29
CA VAL A 106 -12.69 -12.12 -3.12
C VAL A 106 -11.85 -13.06 -2.25
N VAL A 107 -11.65 -14.32 -2.65
CA VAL A 107 -10.82 -15.29 -1.91
C VAL A 107 -9.56 -15.57 -2.73
N PRO A 108 -8.36 -15.09 -2.31
CA PRO A 108 -7.16 -15.13 -3.14
C PRO A 108 -6.78 -16.54 -3.63
N ALA A 109 -6.97 -17.58 -2.79
CA ALA A 109 -6.65 -18.96 -3.13
C ALA A 109 -7.37 -19.46 -4.40
N TYR A 110 -8.56 -18.94 -4.69
CA TYR A 110 -9.37 -19.40 -5.81
C TYR A 110 -9.06 -18.65 -7.11
N CYS A 111 -8.40 -17.49 -7.05
CA CYS A 111 -8.14 -16.64 -8.22
C CYS A 111 -6.66 -16.30 -8.45
N TRP A 112 -5.76 -16.65 -7.54
CA TRP A 112 -4.34 -16.29 -7.64
C TRP A 112 -3.68 -16.80 -8.93
N GLU A 113 -3.87 -18.08 -9.29
CA GLU A 113 -3.26 -18.62 -10.51
C GLU A 113 -3.75 -17.91 -11.77
N LEU A 114 -5.02 -17.55 -11.81
CA LEU A 114 -5.63 -16.77 -12.89
C LEU A 114 -5.02 -15.36 -12.97
N ILE A 115 -4.86 -14.68 -11.83
CA ILE A 115 -4.20 -13.36 -11.75
C ILE A 115 -2.74 -13.47 -12.20
N ARG A 116 -2.04 -14.52 -11.77
CA ARG A 116 -0.63 -14.79 -12.12
C ARG A 116 -0.46 -14.99 -13.62
N GLU A 117 -1.30 -15.82 -14.24
CA GLU A 117 -1.27 -16.05 -15.70
C GLU A 117 -1.57 -14.76 -16.47
N PHE A 118 -2.60 -14.02 -16.04
CA PHE A 118 -2.94 -12.72 -16.63
C PHE A 118 -1.74 -11.75 -16.56
N MET A 119 -1.07 -11.64 -15.41
CA MET A 119 0.14 -10.82 -15.25
C MET A 119 1.30 -11.28 -16.15
N GLN A 120 1.50 -12.60 -16.28
CA GLN A 120 2.55 -13.15 -17.14
C GLN A 120 2.35 -12.79 -18.61
N GLY A 121 1.09 -12.67 -19.07
CA GLY A 121 0.76 -12.30 -20.44
C GLY A 121 1.34 -10.95 -20.89
N PHE A 122 1.54 -9.98 -19.98
CA PHE A 122 2.06 -8.65 -20.32
C PHE A 122 3.32 -8.21 -19.56
N LEU A 123 3.62 -8.80 -18.40
CA LEU A 123 4.87 -8.55 -17.67
C LEU A 123 5.95 -9.59 -17.97
N GLY A 124 5.61 -10.71 -18.63
CA GLY A 124 6.53 -11.80 -18.92
C GLY A 124 7.21 -12.32 -17.64
N THR A 125 8.54 -12.37 -17.67
CA THR A 125 9.36 -12.85 -16.53
C THR A 125 9.37 -11.90 -15.34
N CYS A 126 8.87 -10.67 -15.48
CA CYS A 126 8.76 -9.72 -14.36
C CYS A 126 7.54 -10.00 -13.47
N ALA A 127 6.59 -10.82 -13.92
CA ALA A 127 5.44 -11.20 -13.12
C ALA A 127 5.89 -12.08 -11.93
N PRO A 128 5.36 -11.83 -10.71
CA PRO A 128 5.72 -12.63 -9.55
C PRO A 128 5.24 -14.08 -9.72
N ALA A 129 6.13 -15.03 -9.47
CA ALA A 129 5.80 -16.46 -9.53
C ALA A 129 4.98 -16.93 -8.31
N GLN A 130 5.10 -16.23 -7.17
CA GLN A 130 4.46 -16.57 -5.91
C GLN A 130 3.59 -15.41 -5.44
N ALA A 131 2.57 -15.72 -4.63
CA ALA A 131 1.72 -14.71 -4.01
C ALA A 131 2.55 -13.76 -3.13
N PRO A 132 2.15 -12.47 -3.04
CA PRO A 132 2.76 -11.51 -2.12
C PRO A 132 2.85 -12.07 -0.70
N VAL A 133 3.98 -11.81 -0.02
CA VAL A 133 4.27 -12.39 1.31
C VAL A 133 3.14 -12.14 2.30
N TYR A 134 2.59 -10.93 2.33
CA TYR A 134 1.43 -10.57 3.15
C TYR A 134 0.23 -11.50 2.96
N LEU A 135 -0.04 -11.91 1.72
CA LEU A 135 -1.20 -12.73 1.36
C LEU A 135 -0.98 -14.22 1.58
N GLN A 136 0.26 -14.73 1.64
CA GLN A 136 0.54 -16.16 1.73
C GLN A 136 -0.17 -16.84 2.91
N ASN A 137 -0.25 -16.16 4.06
CA ASN A 137 -0.94 -16.67 5.25
C ASN A 137 -2.45 -16.36 5.28
N ARG A 138 -2.96 -15.63 4.28
CA ARG A 138 -4.35 -15.14 4.18
C ARG A 138 -5.04 -15.60 2.90
N MET A 139 -4.47 -16.57 2.19
CA MET A 139 -4.99 -17.00 0.88
C MET A 139 -6.43 -17.50 0.95
N GLN A 140 -6.85 -18.06 2.09
CA GLN A 140 -8.21 -18.58 2.30
C GLN A 140 -9.16 -17.56 2.93
N GLU A 141 -8.66 -16.38 3.30
CA GLU A 141 -9.47 -15.33 3.92
C GLU A 141 -10.22 -14.50 2.86
N ILE A 142 -11.24 -13.77 3.29
CA ILE A 142 -11.90 -12.78 2.45
C ILE A 142 -10.97 -11.58 2.31
N TYR A 143 -10.57 -11.29 1.08
CA TYR A 143 -9.77 -10.14 0.73
C TYR A 143 -10.54 -8.85 1.01
N GLN A 144 -9.88 -7.92 1.70
CA GLN A 144 -10.41 -6.62 2.09
C GLN A 144 -9.53 -5.49 1.54
N PRO A 145 -10.06 -4.26 1.43
CA PRO A 145 -9.27 -3.10 1.03
C PRO A 145 -8.00 -2.88 1.86
N LEU A 146 -8.01 -3.27 3.14
CA LEU A 146 -6.84 -3.21 4.01
C LEU A 146 -5.68 -4.09 3.51
N ASP A 147 -5.97 -5.22 2.86
CA ASP A 147 -4.94 -6.11 2.32
C ASP A 147 -4.20 -5.46 1.14
N THR A 148 -4.91 -4.67 0.31
CA THR A 148 -4.28 -3.83 -0.72
C THR A 148 -3.35 -2.80 -0.07
N ILE A 149 -3.80 -2.13 0.99
CA ILE A 149 -3.04 -1.10 1.70
C ILE A 149 -1.75 -1.67 2.28
N GLN A 150 -1.81 -2.87 2.86
CA GLN A 150 -0.66 -3.57 3.42
C GLN A 150 0.37 -3.94 2.34
N GLN A 151 -0.10 -4.47 1.20
CA GLN A 151 0.77 -4.74 0.06
C GLN A 151 1.46 -3.47 -0.46
N TYR A 152 0.75 -2.34 -0.55
CA TYR A 152 1.35 -1.06 -0.92
C TYR A 152 2.38 -0.58 0.10
N LEU A 153 2.12 -0.75 1.40
CA LEU A 153 3.06 -0.40 2.46
C LEU A 153 4.36 -1.22 2.34
N GLU A 154 4.28 -2.51 2.04
CA GLU A 154 5.44 -3.35 1.75
C GLU A 154 6.23 -2.84 0.54
N GLN A 155 5.56 -2.59 -0.59
CA GLN A 155 6.22 -2.07 -1.79
C GLN A 155 6.90 -0.71 -1.55
N PHE A 156 6.23 0.21 -0.85
CA PHE A 156 6.80 1.50 -0.50
C PHE A 156 8.03 1.39 0.39
N ARG A 157 8.11 0.38 1.28
CA ARG A 157 9.34 0.12 2.05
C ARG A 157 10.48 -0.32 1.15
N GLU A 158 10.22 -1.19 0.19
CA GLU A 158 11.26 -1.64 -0.75
C GLU A 158 11.77 -0.47 -1.60
N TYR A 159 10.87 0.39 -2.10
CA TYR A 159 11.26 1.62 -2.80
C TYR A 159 12.08 2.61 -1.95
N ARG A 160 11.93 2.61 -0.61
CA ARG A 160 12.80 3.40 0.28
C ARG A 160 14.19 2.80 0.42
N LYS A 161 14.29 1.47 0.53
CA LYS A 161 15.59 0.76 0.65
C LYS A 161 16.41 0.83 -0.63
N ALA A 162 15.75 0.79 -1.79
CA ALA A 162 16.40 0.79 -3.10
C ALA A 162 17.16 2.09 -3.44
N VAL A 163 17.06 3.14 -2.63
CA VAL A 163 17.71 4.45 -2.85
C VAL A 163 19.23 4.41 -2.62
N THR A 164 19.80 3.32 -2.11
CA THR A 164 21.23 3.24 -1.76
C THR A 164 22.15 2.80 -2.92
N VAL A 165 21.63 2.49 -4.10
CA VAL A 165 22.48 2.11 -5.24
C VAL A 165 22.10 2.92 -6.47
N ARG A 166 22.78 4.05 -6.66
CA ARG A 166 23.18 4.63 -7.94
C ARG A 166 24.05 5.86 -7.70
#